data_AF-A0A1F8H2H5-F1
#
_entry.id   AF-A0A1F8H2H5-F1
#
_cell.length_a   1.000
_cell.length_b   1.000
_cell.length_c   1.000
_cell.angle_alpha   90.00
_cell.angle_beta   90.00
_cell.angle_gamma   90.00
#
_symmetry.space_group_name_H-M   'P 1'
#
loop_
_entity.id
_entity.type
_entity.pdbx_description
1 polymer ?
#
loop_
_entity_poly.entity_id
_entity_poly.type
_entity_poly.pdbx_seq_one_letter_code
_entity_poly.pdbx_strand_id
1 'polypeptide(L)' 'MRYQFLSVDLQNDFTAEGGKHYKIRPSINFDKEVLFPFLKEKGIKISEIISDYRQPRLGDRDESCIPGT' A
#
# COMPACT_ATOMS: atom_id res chain seq x y z
N MET A 1 -3.92 -17.99 19.34
CA MET A 1 -4.29 -16.74 18.66
C MET A 1 -3.81 -16.84 17.22
N ARG A 2 -4.67 -16.61 16.22
CA ARG A 2 -4.28 -16.68 14.80
C ARG A 2 -4.09 -15.25 14.28
N TYR A 3 -2.85 -14.91 13.93
CA TYR A 3 -2.54 -13.61 13.36
C TYR A 3 -2.90 -13.58 11.87
N GLN A 4 -3.38 -12.44 11.40
CA GLN A 4 -3.61 -12.15 9.99
C GLN A 4 -2.97 -10.79 9.69
N PHE A 5 -2.35 -10.69 8.51
CA PHE A 5 -1.70 -9.49 8.04
C PHE A 5 -2.51 -8.88 6.90
N LEU A 6 -2.68 -7.57 6.95
CA LEU A 6 -3.36 -6.77 5.95
C LEU A 6 -2.39 -5.67 5.50
N SER A 7 -2.03 -5.64 4.23
CA SER A 7 -1.37 -4.49 3.61
C SER A 7 -2.42 -3.54 3.05
N VAL A 8 -2.22 -2.24 3.23
CA VAL A 8 -3.10 -1.18 2.71
C VAL A 8 -2.23 -0.17 2.01
N ASP A 9 -2.53 0.11 0.74
CA ASP A 9 -1.86 1.13 -0.09
C ASP A 9 -0.33 0.97 -0.15
N LEU A 10 0.17 -0.27 -0.18
CA LEU A 10 1.60 -0.56 -0.34
C LEU A 10 2.08 -0.46 -1.80
N GLN A 11 1.31 0.19 -2.66
CA GLN A 11 1.61 0.36 -4.09
C GLN A 11 2.71 1.41 -4.30
N ASN A 12 3.30 1.42 -5.49
CA ASN A 12 4.41 2.32 -5.83
C ASN A 12 4.04 3.80 -5.68
N ASP A 13 2.79 4.18 -6.00
CA ASP A 13 2.30 5.55 -5.88
C ASP A 13 2.46 6.15 -4.48
N PHE A 14 2.49 5.30 -3.44
CA PHE A 14 2.64 5.70 -2.05
C PHE A 14 4.03 5.38 -1.46
N THR A 15 4.73 4.38 -2.03
CA THR A 15 5.91 3.78 -1.39
C THR A 15 7.20 3.85 -2.19
N ALA A 16 7.15 4.22 -3.47
CA ALA A 16 8.31 4.33 -4.34
C ALA A 16 8.61 5.78 -4.69
N GLU A 17 9.90 6.12 -4.79
CA GLU A 17 10.34 7.44 -5.24
C GLU A 17 9.76 7.76 -6.62
N GLY A 18 9.17 8.95 -6.76
CA GLY A 18 8.43 9.37 -7.97
C GLY A 18 6.94 9.02 -7.98
N GLY A 19 6.42 8.29 -6.98
CA GLY A 19 4.99 8.03 -6.83
C GLY A 19 4.17 9.30 -6.52
N LYS A 20 2.94 9.39 -7.05
CA LYS A 20 2.05 10.57 -6.93
C LYS A 20 1.85 11.05 -5.48
N HIS A 21 1.79 10.12 -4.54
CA HIS A 21 1.59 10.38 -3.12
C HIS A 21 2.76 9.89 -2.26
N TYR A 22 3.93 9.72 -2.88
CA TYR A 22 5.11 9.19 -2.21
C TYR A 22 5.53 10.08 -1.03
N LYS A 23 5.81 9.41 0.10
CA LYS A 23 6.47 10.01 1.26
C LYS A 23 7.51 9.03 1.76
N ILE A 24 8.67 9.54 2.17
CA ILE A 24 9.70 8.71 2.80
C ILE A 24 9.15 8.12 4.10
N ARG A 25 9.13 6.78 4.17
CA ARG A 25 8.62 6.03 5.30
C ARG A 25 9.62 4.91 5.65
N PRO A 26 10.33 5.01 6.79
CA PRO A 26 11.30 3.99 7.19
C PRO A 26 10.70 2.57 7.29
N SER A 27 9.40 2.47 7.56
CA SER A 27 8.68 1.20 7.61
C SER A 27 8.75 0.43 6.29
N ILE A 28 8.78 1.11 5.14
CA ILE A 28 8.82 0.43 3.84
C ILE A 28 10.11 -0.38 3.65
N ASN A 29 11.24 0.11 4.18
CA ASN A 29 12.50 -0.63 4.14
C ASN A 29 12.43 -1.85 5.07
N PHE A 30 11.92 -1.68 6.29
CA PHE A 30 11.70 -2.80 7.21
C PHE A 30 10.77 -3.86 6.61
N ASP A 31 9.69 -3.43 5.96
CA ASP A 31 8.72 -4.32 5.35
C ASP A 31 9.37 -5.18 4.26
N LYS A 32 10.14 -4.54 3.37
CA LYS A 32 10.84 -5.18 2.25
C LYS A 32 11.99 -6.09 2.68
N GLU A 33 12.80 -5.64 3.64
CA GLU A 33 14.04 -6.31 4.02
C GLU A 33 13.84 -7.36 5.13
N VAL A 34 12.82 -7.19 5.97
CA VAL A 34 12.62 -8.01 7.17
C VAL A 34 11.26 -8.69 7.17
N LEU A 35 10.16 -7.93 7.13
CA LEU A 35 8.82 -8.48 7.39
C LEU A 35 8.36 -9.44 6.28
N PHE A 36 8.36 -9.02 5.02
CA PHE A 36 7.87 -9.88 3.93
C PHE A 36 8.72 -11.12 3.72
N PRO A 37 10.07 -11.06 3.77
CA PRO A 37 10.89 -12.27 3.77
C PRO A 37 10.53 -13.24 4.89
N PHE A 38 10.38 -12.75 6.13
CA PHE A 38 9.99 -13.57 7.28
C PHE A 38 8.61 -14.21 7.09
N LEU A 39 7.60 -13.44 6.69
CA LEU A 39 6.24 -13.96 6.49
C LEU A 39 6.20 -15.00 5.36
N LYS A 40 6.96 -14.77 4.29
CA LYS A 40 7.10 -15.71 3.17
C LYS A 40 7.75 -17.02 3.62
N GLU A 41 8.85 -16.96 4.40
CA GLU A 41 9.52 -18.14 4.96
C GLU A 41 8.57 -18.96 5.84
N LYS A 42 7.72 -18.30 6.63
CA LYS A 42 6.75 -18.97 7.51
C LYS A 42 5.45 -19.40 6.82
N GLY A 43 5.31 -19.16 5.51
CA GLY A 43 4.09 -19.48 4.76
C GLY A 43 2.86 -18.68 5.22
N ILE A 44 3.09 -17.50 5.82
CA ILE A 44 2.03 -16.63 6.31
C ILE A 44 1.57 -15.74 5.16
N LYS A 45 0.27 -15.78 4.87
CA LYS A 45 -0.34 -14.96 3.82
C LYS A 45 -0.64 -13.55 4.31
N ILE A 46 -0.52 -12.61 3.39
CA ILE A 46 -0.91 -11.21 3.56
C ILE A 46 -2.09 -10.98 2.60
N SER A 47 -3.16 -10.37 3.11
CA SER A 47 -4.22 -9.84 2.27
C SER A 47 -3.90 -8.39 1.92
N GLU A 48 -4.26 -7.95 0.73
CA GLU A 48 -3.94 -6.61 0.25
C GLU A 48 -5.21 -5.82 -0.04
N ILE A 49 -5.26 -4.58 0.41
CA ILE A 49 -6.19 -3.56 -0.06
C ILE A 49 -5.36 -2.58 -0.88
N ILE A 50 -5.71 -2.47 -2.15
CA ILE A 50 -5.02 -1.62 -3.11
C ILE A 50 -5.98 -0.53 -3.60
N SER A 51 -5.42 0.65 -3.85
CA SER A 51 -6.09 1.75 -4.52
C SER A 51 -6.48 1.36 -5.95
N ASP A 52 -7.65 1.82 -6.35
CA ASP A 52 -8.22 1.63 -7.68
C ASP A 52 -7.72 2.70 -8.64
N TYR A 53 -7.16 2.28 -9.78
CA TYR A 53 -6.59 3.16 -10.80
C TYR A 53 -7.54 3.45 -11.97
N ARG A 54 -8.82 3.08 -11.86
CA ARG A 54 -9.80 3.49 -12.86
C ARG A 54 -9.91 5.02 -12.89
N GLN A 55 -10.10 5.55 -14.09
CA GLN A 55 -10.25 6.99 -14.29
C GLN A 55 -11.38 7.57 -13.42
N PRO A 56 -11.21 8.81 -12.91
CA PRO A 56 -12.22 9.48 -12.13
C PRO A 56 -13.59 9.49 -12.83
N ARG A 57 -14.67 9.51 -12.05
CA ARG A 57 -16.00 9.70 -12.62
C ARG A 57 -16.08 11.12 -13.20
N LEU A 58 -16.93 11.33 -14.21
CA LEU A 58 -17.17 12.65 -14.78
C LEU A 58 -17.54 13.65 -13.66
N GLY A 59 -16.62 14.55 -13.33
CA GLY A 59 -16.78 15.55 -12.26
C GLY A 59 -15.71 15.52 -11.16
N ASP A 60 -14.98 14.42 -11.00
CA ASP A 60 -13.86 14.34 -10.06
C ASP A 60 -12.65 15.09 -10.62
N ARG A 61 -12.17 16.08 -9.86
CA ARG A 61 -11.06 16.97 -10.29
C ARG A 61 -9.68 16.38 -10.05
N ASP A 62 -9.58 15.36 -9.21
CA ASP A 62 -8.35 14.65 -8.91
C ASP A 62 -8.62 13.15 -8.98
N GLU A 63 -7.66 12.39 -9.51
CA GLU A 63 -7.70 10.92 -9.62
C GLU A 63 -7.45 10.24 -8.26
N SER A 64 -7.50 10.98 -7.14
CA SER A 64 -7.16 10.48 -5.81
C SER A 64 -8.27 10.74 -4.80
N CYS A 65 -8.38 9.83 -3.81
CA CYS A 65 -9.34 9.94 -2.72
C CYS A 65 -9.02 11.16 -1.85
N ILE A 66 -10.01 12.03 -1.65
CA ILE A 66 -9.92 13.15 -0.71
C ILE A 66 -10.61 12.70 0.59
N PRO A 67 -9.87 12.46 1.69
CA PRO A 67 -10.48 12.00 2.93
C PRO A 67 -11.40 13.06 3.53
N GLY A 68 -12.65 12.68 3.84
CA GLY A 68 -13.62 13.53 4.53
C GLY A 68 -14.46 14.45 3.64
N THR A 69 -14.37 14.31 2.32
CA THR A 69 -15.27 14.93 1.33
C THR A 69 -16.19 13.90 0.72
#